data_AF-A0A1I3T9Y6-F1
#
_entry.id   AF-A0A1I3T9Y6-F1
#
_cell.length_a   1.000
_cell.length_b   1.000
_cell.length_c   1.000
_cell.angle_alpha   90.00
_cell.angle_beta   90.00
_cell.angle_gamma   90.00
#
_symmetry.space_group_name_H-M   'P 1'
#
loop_
_entity.id
_entity.type
_entity.pdbx_description
1 polymer ?
#
loop_
_entity_poly.entity_id
_entity_poly.type
_entity_poly.pdbx_seq_one_letter_code
_entity_poly.pdbx_strand_id
1 'polypeptide(L)'
;MNQGSAIGTAGFDEASIIQGFDIELSEKNAQRIDGLVDDYEKSILSRVDEEYTTNSTFSGRLADRIASLGGSWTFIGYFGAALVAWMIWNSLPFIKPLHFDEPPFILLNLCLSFLAAFQAPIIMMSQNRQNARDKHESLIDFAINYKAEQEIDDIQSHLHRIEAEGVRNKDQFSRELQQIKQLLASIEAKLDRPKEDAIIQ
;
A
#
# COMPACT_ATOMS: atom_id res chain seq x y z
N MET A 1 -5.27 61.34 19.47
CA MET A 1 -5.68 60.07 18.84
C MET A 1 -4.74 59.90 17.64
N ASN A 2 -3.84 58.93 17.53
CA ASN A 2 -3.77 57.57 18.05
C ASN A 2 -2.28 57.23 18.31
N GLN A 3 -2.01 56.52 19.40
CA GLN A 3 -0.69 56.03 19.78
C GLN A 3 -0.46 54.65 19.15
N GLY A 4 0.62 54.46 18.40
CA GLY A 4 1.09 53.13 17.99
C GLY A 4 2.08 52.62 19.02
N SER A 5 1.62 51.73 19.89
CA SER A 5 2.39 51.09 20.97
C SER A 5 2.55 49.59 20.71
N ALA A 6 3.64 49.07 21.25
CA ALA A 6 3.89 47.70 21.71
C ALA A 6 4.30 46.63 20.68
N ILE A 7 5.62 46.40 20.70
CA ILE A 7 6.29 45.11 20.63
C ILE A 7 5.52 44.05 21.44
N GLY A 8 5.18 42.94 20.79
CA GLY A 8 4.55 41.76 21.41
C GLY A 8 5.24 40.49 20.90
N THR A 9 5.99 39.87 21.81
CA THR A 9 6.57 38.53 21.74
C THR A 9 5.49 37.44 21.74
N ALA A 10 5.82 36.27 21.19
CA ALA A 10 5.28 34.92 21.45
C ALA A 10 4.64 34.25 20.22
N GLY A 11 5.09 33.03 19.93
CA GLY A 11 4.45 32.14 18.97
C GLY A 11 5.36 31.31 18.07
N PHE A 12 6.56 30.90 18.53
CA PHE A 12 7.19 29.70 18.00
C PHE A 12 6.76 28.54 18.90
N ASP A 13 5.58 27.98 18.69
CA ASP A 13 5.14 26.78 19.42
C ASP A 13 4.01 26.04 18.69
N GLU A 14 4.27 25.63 17.46
CA GLU A 14 3.44 24.62 16.79
C GLU A 14 4.31 23.69 15.95
N ALA A 15 5.30 23.08 16.62
CA ALA A 15 5.87 21.83 16.13
C ALA A 15 4.78 20.77 16.29
N SER A 16 4.11 20.48 15.18
CA SER A 16 3.19 19.37 15.01
C SER A 16 3.80 18.08 15.54
N ILE A 17 3.32 17.64 16.70
CA ILE A 17 3.47 16.26 17.16
C ILE A 17 2.65 15.41 16.18
N ILE A 18 3.34 14.89 15.16
CA ILE A 18 2.80 13.82 14.33
C ILE A 18 3.02 12.53 15.13
N GLN A 19 2.04 12.22 15.98
CA GLN A 19 1.97 10.94 16.66
C GLN A 19 1.04 10.04 15.83
N GLY A 20 1.64 9.15 15.06
CA GLY A 20 0.92 8.15 14.29
C GLY A 20 1.76 6.89 14.27
N PHE A 21 1.31 5.88 15.03
CA PHE A 21 1.83 4.50 15.09
C PHE A 21 2.94 4.21 16.12
N ASP A 22 2.56 4.12 17.40
CA ASP A 22 3.31 3.37 18.41
C ASP A 22 3.05 1.87 18.22
N ILE A 23 3.70 1.23 17.24
CA ILE A 23 3.90 -0.22 17.29
C ILE A 23 5.20 -0.48 18.03
N GLU A 24 5.07 -1.00 19.25
CA GLU A 24 6.20 -1.52 20.00
C GLU A 24 6.75 -2.74 19.26
N LEU A 25 7.81 -2.53 18.48
CA LEU A 25 8.54 -3.56 17.73
C LEU A 25 9.26 -4.50 18.69
N SER A 26 8.51 -5.42 19.29
CA SER A 26 9.08 -6.57 19.99
C SER A 26 9.81 -7.45 18.96
N GLU A 27 11.06 -7.86 19.23
CA GLU A 27 11.87 -8.76 18.38
C GLU A 27 11.09 -9.99 17.85
N LYS A 28 10.08 -10.44 18.59
CA LYS A 28 9.17 -11.52 18.19
C LYS A 28 8.27 -11.20 17.00
N ASN A 29 7.93 -9.93 16.78
CA ASN A 29 7.12 -9.49 15.65
C ASN A 29 7.97 -9.38 14.39
N ALA A 30 9.22 -8.91 14.50
CA ALA A 30 10.16 -8.85 13.38
C ALA A 30 10.44 -10.24 12.80
N GLN A 31 10.67 -11.25 13.63
CA GLN A 31 10.85 -12.64 13.19
C GLN A 31 9.59 -13.26 12.55
N ARG A 32 8.40 -12.84 12.99
CA ARG A 32 7.15 -13.29 12.36
C ARG A 32 6.96 -12.66 10.99
N ILE A 33 7.29 -11.38 10.83
CA ILE A 33 7.20 -10.69 9.54
C ILE A 33 8.18 -11.29 8.55
N ASP A 34 9.41 -11.61 8.97
CA ASP A 34 10.42 -12.26 8.11
C ASP A 34 9.91 -13.61 7.57
N GLY A 35 9.28 -14.41 8.44
CA GLY A 35 8.60 -15.64 8.03
C GLY A 35 7.41 -15.42 7.08
N LEU A 36 6.65 -14.32 7.23
CA LEU A 36 5.57 -13.97 6.31
C LEU A 36 6.09 -13.57 4.92
N VAL A 37 7.26 -12.93 4.84
CA VAL A 37 7.90 -12.54 3.58
C VAL A 37 8.50 -13.77 2.88
N ASP A 38 9.14 -14.67 3.63
CA ASP A 38 9.71 -15.91 3.09
C ASP A 38 8.60 -16.88 2.60
N ASP A 39 7.50 -16.97 3.35
CA ASP A 39 6.29 -17.67 2.91
C ASP A 39 5.66 -17.01 1.67
N TYR A 40 5.80 -15.69 1.50
CA TYR A 40 5.32 -14.96 0.31
C TYR A 40 6.16 -15.25 -0.94
N GLU A 41 7.49 -15.27 -0.84
CA GLU A 41 8.37 -15.65 -1.97
C GLU A 41 8.01 -17.05 -2.49
N LYS A 42 7.74 -17.97 -1.55
CA LYS A 42 7.30 -19.33 -1.85
C LYS A 42 5.86 -19.41 -2.37
N SER A 43 4.97 -18.56 -1.85
CA SER A 43 3.55 -18.47 -2.20
C SER A 43 3.31 -17.79 -3.56
N ILE A 44 4.14 -16.83 -3.99
CA ILE A 44 4.08 -16.25 -5.34
C ILE A 44 4.38 -17.31 -6.40
N LEU A 45 5.41 -18.12 -6.15
CA LEU A 45 5.76 -19.23 -7.03
C LEU A 45 4.65 -20.31 -7.07
N SER A 46 3.96 -20.56 -5.97
CA SER A 46 2.85 -21.53 -5.94
C SER A 46 1.51 -20.99 -6.43
N ARG A 47 1.22 -19.69 -6.25
CA ARG A 47 -0.06 -19.08 -6.68
C ARG A 47 -0.18 -18.91 -8.18
N VAL A 48 0.93 -18.64 -8.87
CA VAL A 48 0.96 -18.66 -10.34
C VAL A 48 0.54 -20.05 -10.86
N ASP A 49 0.85 -21.12 -10.13
CA ASP A 49 0.41 -22.49 -10.44
C ASP A 49 -1.02 -22.80 -9.93
N GLU A 50 -1.40 -22.32 -8.74
CA GLU A 50 -2.68 -22.66 -8.09
C GLU A 50 -3.90 -21.91 -8.70
N GLU A 51 -3.68 -20.72 -9.27
CA GLU A 51 -4.69 -19.99 -10.02
C GLU A 51 -5.09 -20.71 -11.33
N TYR A 52 -4.21 -21.58 -11.86
CA TYR A 52 -4.54 -22.47 -12.98
C TYR A 52 -5.34 -23.72 -12.55
N THR A 53 -5.11 -24.26 -11.35
CA THR A 53 -5.75 -25.52 -10.92
C THR A 53 -7.15 -25.34 -10.33
N THR A 54 -7.46 -24.16 -9.76
CA THR A 54 -8.76 -23.89 -9.09
C THR A 54 -9.88 -23.45 -10.05
N ASN A 55 -9.65 -23.50 -11.36
CA ASN A 55 -10.62 -23.16 -12.40
C ASN A 55 -11.52 -24.35 -12.84
N SER A 56 -11.45 -25.49 -12.15
CA SER A 56 -12.13 -26.73 -12.58
C SER A 56 -13.55 -26.95 -12.03
N THR A 57 -14.07 -26.10 -11.13
CA THR A 57 -15.41 -26.33 -10.56
C THR A 57 -16.48 -25.61 -11.40
N PHE A 58 -17.33 -26.38 -12.08
CA PHE A 58 -18.43 -25.90 -12.93
C PHE A 58 -19.32 -24.84 -12.24
N SER A 59 -19.51 -24.95 -10.92
CA SER A 59 -20.27 -24.00 -10.11
C SER A 59 -19.61 -22.64 -9.97
N GLY A 60 -18.27 -22.57 -9.85
CA GLY A 60 -17.52 -21.32 -9.79
C GLY A 60 -17.63 -20.53 -11.09
N ARG A 61 -17.47 -21.21 -12.23
CA ARG A 61 -17.60 -20.60 -13.57
C ARG A 61 -19.02 -20.10 -13.85
N LEU A 62 -20.04 -20.80 -13.36
CA LEU A 62 -21.44 -20.38 -13.48
C LEU A 62 -21.72 -19.15 -12.60
N ALA A 63 -21.23 -19.14 -11.36
CA ALA A 63 -21.36 -17.99 -10.47
C ALA A 63 -20.65 -16.74 -11.03
N ASP A 64 -19.47 -16.90 -11.62
CA ASP A 64 -18.73 -15.79 -12.24
C ASP A 64 -19.45 -15.24 -13.48
N ARG A 65 -20.03 -16.10 -14.31
CA ARG A 65 -20.88 -15.66 -15.42
C ARG A 65 -22.12 -14.92 -14.92
N ILE A 66 -22.84 -15.45 -13.93
CA ILE A 66 -24.04 -14.81 -13.40
C ILE A 66 -23.71 -13.47 -12.73
N ALA A 67 -22.59 -13.37 -12.01
CA ALA A 67 -22.13 -12.12 -11.41
C ALA A 67 -21.76 -11.08 -12.48
N SER A 68 -21.07 -11.49 -13.55
CA SER A 68 -20.73 -10.60 -14.68
C SER A 68 -21.96 -10.14 -15.47
N LEU A 69 -22.98 -11.00 -15.62
CA LEU A 69 -24.23 -10.69 -16.32
C LEU A 69 -25.14 -9.78 -15.47
N GLY A 70 -25.26 -10.02 -14.17
CA GLY A 70 -26.09 -9.23 -13.26
C GLY A 70 -25.52 -7.85 -12.92
N GLY A 71 -24.21 -7.63 -13.11
CA GLY A 71 -23.53 -6.36 -12.83
C GLY A 71 -23.56 -5.34 -13.97
N SER A 72 -24.01 -5.72 -15.18
CA SER A 72 -24.04 -4.82 -16.33
C SER A 72 -25.34 -4.03 -16.40
N TRP A 73 -25.22 -2.70 -16.57
CA TRP A 73 -26.35 -1.80 -16.83
C TRP A 73 -27.23 -2.24 -18.02
N THR A 74 -26.66 -2.95 -18.99
CA THR A 74 -27.41 -3.48 -20.15
C THR A 74 -28.38 -4.60 -19.78
N PHE A 75 -28.05 -5.44 -18.79
CA PHE A 75 -28.90 -6.54 -18.35
C PHE A 75 -30.17 -6.01 -17.66
N ILE A 76 -30.02 -4.99 -16.81
CA ILE A 76 -31.15 -4.30 -16.17
C ILE A 76 -32.11 -3.76 -17.23
N GLY A 77 -31.60 -3.17 -18.31
CA GLY A 77 -32.40 -2.67 -19.43
C GLY A 77 -33.21 -3.76 -20.14
N TYR A 78 -32.58 -4.88 -20.51
CA TYR A 78 -33.29 -6.01 -21.14
C TYR A 78 -34.31 -6.68 -20.21
N PHE A 79 -33.98 -6.85 -18.93
CA PHE A 79 -34.87 -7.43 -17.94
C PHE A 79 -36.12 -6.57 -17.72
N GLY A 80 -35.94 -5.25 -17.57
CA GLY A 80 -37.06 -4.30 -17.48
C GLY A 80 -37.93 -4.27 -18.73
N ALA A 81 -37.32 -4.30 -19.92
CA ALA A 81 -38.06 -4.37 -21.19
C ALA A 81 -38.89 -5.67 -21.30
N ALA A 82 -38.35 -6.81 -20.84
CA ALA A 82 -39.07 -8.07 -20.82
C ALA A 82 -40.28 -8.04 -19.87
N LEU A 83 -40.15 -7.41 -18.69
CA LEU A 83 -41.28 -7.23 -17.76
C LEU A 83 -42.38 -6.35 -18.37
N VAL A 84 -42.01 -5.24 -19.00
CA VAL A 84 -42.96 -4.35 -19.69
C VAL A 84 -43.65 -5.09 -20.84
N ALA A 85 -42.89 -5.85 -21.64
CA ALA A 85 -43.46 -6.68 -22.71
C ALA A 85 -44.44 -7.74 -22.17
N TRP A 86 -44.13 -8.36 -21.03
CA TRP A 86 -45.01 -9.33 -20.37
C TRP A 86 -46.32 -8.69 -19.87
N MET A 87 -46.23 -7.50 -19.27
CA MET A 87 -47.41 -6.73 -18.85
C MET A 87 -48.28 -6.34 -20.04
N ILE A 88 -47.67 -5.87 -21.14
CA ILE A 88 -48.39 -5.53 -22.37
C ILE A 88 -49.08 -6.78 -22.94
N TRP A 89 -48.35 -7.90 -23.05
CA TRP A 89 -48.88 -9.16 -23.55
C TRP A 89 -50.10 -9.63 -22.75
N ASN A 90 -50.03 -9.64 -21.42
CA ASN A 90 -51.13 -10.10 -20.56
C ASN A 90 -52.27 -9.07 -20.42
N SER A 91 -52.05 -7.79 -20.74
CA SER A 91 -53.07 -6.73 -20.68
C SER A 91 -53.85 -6.56 -22.01
N LEU A 92 -53.41 -7.20 -23.09
CA LEU A 92 -54.08 -7.07 -24.40
C LEU A 92 -55.46 -7.77 -24.40
N PRO A 93 -56.55 -7.04 -24.70
CA PRO A 93 -57.92 -7.56 -24.58
C PRO A 93 -58.29 -8.64 -25.59
N PHE A 94 -57.42 -8.93 -26.56
CA PHE A 94 -57.61 -10.01 -27.55
C PHE A 94 -57.24 -11.40 -27.01
N ILE A 95 -56.54 -11.49 -25.86
CA ILE A 95 -56.09 -12.74 -25.25
C ILE A 95 -56.97 -13.15 -24.06
N LYS A 96 -58.13 -12.50 -23.89
CA LYS A 96 -59.12 -12.72 -22.82
C LYS A 96 -59.50 -14.17 -22.48
N PRO A 97 -59.63 -15.12 -23.43
CA PRO A 97 -59.92 -16.51 -23.07
C PRO A 97 -58.71 -17.30 -22.51
N LEU A 98 -57.50 -16.72 -22.55
CA LEU A 98 -56.24 -17.32 -22.09
C LEU A 98 -55.53 -16.41 -21.06
N HIS A 99 -56.29 -15.77 -20.16
CA HIS A 99 -55.71 -14.99 -19.06
C HIS A 99 -54.87 -15.90 -18.15
N PHE A 100 -53.55 -15.83 -18.32
CA PHE A 100 -52.59 -16.54 -17.48
C PHE A 100 -52.24 -15.70 -16.23
N ASP A 101 -52.18 -14.36 -16.35
CA ASP A 101 -51.85 -13.44 -15.24
C ASP A 101 -52.63 -12.10 -15.35
N GLU A 102 -53.85 -12.06 -14.81
CA GLU A 102 -54.73 -10.86 -14.84
C GLU A 102 -54.29 -9.82 -13.79
N PRO A 103 -54.47 -8.50 -14.02
CA PRO A 103 -54.12 -7.48 -13.04
C PRO A 103 -54.78 -7.79 -11.68
N PRO A 104 -54.01 -7.91 -10.58
CA PRO A 104 -52.75 -7.22 -10.29
C PRO A 104 -51.43 -8.00 -10.55
N PHE A 105 -51.39 -8.96 -11.48
CA PHE A 105 -50.18 -9.73 -11.88
C PHE A 105 -49.54 -10.55 -10.74
N ILE A 106 -50.32 -11.47 -10.16
CA ILE A 106 -49.90 -12.25 -8.99
C ILE A 106 -48.73 -13.19 -9.30
N LEU A 107 -48.67 -13.75 -10.51
CA LEU A 107 -47.59 -14.67 -10.90
C LEU A 107 -46.28 -13.92 -11.12
N LEU A 108 -46.33 -12.78 -11.81
CA LEU A 108 -45.15 -11.92 -11.97
C LEU A 108 -44.61 -11.46 -10.62
N ASN A 109 -45.49 -11.06 -9.70
CA ASN A 109 -45.10 -10.65 -8.35
C ASN A 109 -44.45 -11.81 -7.55
N LEU A 110 -44.98 -13.03 -7.68
CA LEU A 110 -44.40 -14.22 -7.05
C LEU A 110 -43.01 -14.53 -7.61
N CYS A 111 -42.86 -14.49 -8.95
CA CYS A 111 -41.59 -14.74 -9.62
C CYS A 111 -40.52 -13.70 -9.24
N LEU A 112 -40.88 -12.41 -9.22
CA LEU A 112 -39.97 -11.34 -8.80
C LEU A 112 -39.55 -11.48 -7.33
N SER A 113 -40.49 -11.82 -6.44
CA SER A 113 -40.19 -12.04 -5.03
C SER A 113 -39.22 -13.21 -4.82
N PHE A 114 -39.41 -14.31 -5.54
CA PHE A 114 -38.50 -15.45 -5.50
C PHE A 114 -37.12 -15.10 -6.06
N LEU A 115 -37.08 -14.38 -7.19
CA LEU A 115 -35.84 -13.94 -7.81
C LEU A 115 -35.02 -13.05 -6.87
N ALA A 116 -35.66 -12.08 -6.21
CA ALA A 116 -35.04 -11.20 -5.23
C ALA A 116 -34.52 -11.98 -4.00
N ALA A 117 -35.30 -12.95 -3.50
CA ALA A 117 -34.90 -13.79 -2.38
C ALA A 117 -33.64 -14.62 -2.68
N PHE A 118 -33.51 -15.14 -3.91
CA PHE A 118 -32.34 -15.90 -4.35
C PHE A 118 -31.12 -15.02 -4.68
N GLN A 119 -31.36 -13.76 -5.06
CA GLN A 119 -30.32 -12.80 -5.39
C GLN A 119 -29.44 -12.44 -4.18
N ALA A 120 -30.03 -12.24 -2.99
CA ALA A 120 -29.29 -11.80 -1.81
C ALA A 120 -28.18 -12.79 -1.37
N PRO A 121 -28.40 -14.11 -1.28
CA PRO A 121 -27.35 -15.09 -0.99
C PRO A 121 -26.28 -15.17 -2.06
N ILE A 122 -26.63 -15.07 -3.36
CA ILE A 122 -25.64 -15.08 -4.45
C ILE A 122 -24.73 -13.86 -4.34
N ILE A 123 -25.31 -12.68 -4.14
CA ILE A 123 -24.55 -11.46 -3.92
C ILE A 123 -23.65 -11.62 -2.70
N MET A 124 -24.18 -12.14 -1.58
CA MET A 124 -23.43 -12.36 -0.35
C MET A 124 -22.27 -13.36 -0.53
N MET A 125 -22.47 -14.44 -1.29
CA MET A 125 -21.40 -15.40 -1.60
C MET A 125 -20.33 -14.78 -2.50
N SER A 126 -20.73 -14.01 -3.52
CA SER A 126 -19.78 -13.30 -4.39
C SER A 126 -18.98 -12.24 -3.63
N GLN A 127 -19.66 -11.47 -2.77
CA GLN A 127 -19.03 -10.48 -1.89
C GLN A 127 -18.10 -11.15 -0.87
N ASN A 128 -18.50 -12.24 -0.22
CA ASN A 128 -17.66 -12.93 0.75
C ASN A 128 -16.35 -13.43 0.11
N ARG A 129 -16.43 -13.91 -1.14
CA ARG A 129 -15.24 -14.33 -1.91
C ARG A 129 -14.37 -13.16 -2.35
N GLN A 130 -14.95 -12.02 -2.74
CA GLN A 130 -14.19 -10.80 -3.03
C GLN A 130 -13.50 -10.26 -1.77
N ASN A 131 -14.24 -10.09 -0.67
CA ASN A 131 -13.71 -9.63 0.61
C ASN A 131 -12.58 -10.52 1.16
N ALA A 132 -12.64 -11.84 0.93
CA ALA A 132 -11.56 -12.75 1.32
C ALA A 132 -10.28 -12.51 0.51
N ARG A 133 -10.40 -12.22 -0.79
CA ARG A 133 -9.27 -11.84 -1.65
C ARG A 133 -8.71 -10.47 -1.26
N ASP A 134 -9.59 -9.47 -1.10
CA ASP A 134 -9.19 -8.11 -0.75
C ASP A 134 -8.44 -8.05 0.59
N LYS A 135 -8.90 -8.82 1.60
CA LYS A 135 -8.17 -8.94 2.87
C LYS A 135 -6.80 -9.58 2.70
N HIS A 136 -6.70 -10.60 1.86
CA HIS A 136 -5.43 -11.26 1.62
C HIS A 136 -4.45 -10.31 0.91
N GLU A 137 -4.91 -9.58 -0.10
CA GLU A 137 -4.12 -8.59 -0.82
C GLU A 137 -3.66 -7.46 0.10
N SER A 138 -4.56 -6.93 0.94
CA SER A 138 -4.22 -5.90 1.93
C SER A 138 -3.16 -6.35 2.95
N LEU A 139 -3.17 -7.62 3.37
CA LEU A 139 -2.13 -8.15 4.27
C LEU A 139 -0.77 -8.25 3.58
N ILE A 140 -0.75 -8.60 2.30
CA ILE A 140 0.48 -8.64 1.50
C ILE A 140 1.05 -7.23 1.36
N ASP A 141 0.22 -6.27 0.94
CA ASP A 141 0.65 -4.88 0.76
C ASP A 141 1.26 -4.31 2.04
N PHE A 142 0.66 -4.64 3.19
CA PHE A 142 1.20 -4.29 4.50
C PHE A 142 2.59 -4.89 4.73
N ALA A 143 2.77 -6.19 4.46
CA ALA A 143 4.05 -6.87 4.65
C ALA A 143 5.16 -6.33 3.74
N ILE A 144 4.85 -6.02 2.47
CA ILE A 144 5.80 -5.42 1.53
C ILE A 144 6.21 -4.03 2.00
N ASN A 145 5.25 -3.19 2.38
CA ASN A 145 5.54 -1.83 2.86
C ASN A 145 6.38 -1.86 4.12
N TYR A 146 6.08 -2.75 5.06
CA TYR A 146 6.86 -2.92 6.27
C TYR A 146 8.30 -3.36 5.97
N LYS A 147 8.50 -4.31 5.04
CA LYS A 147 9.86 -4.72 4.64
C LYS A 147 10.62 -3.58 3.96
N ALA A 148 9.95 -2.80 3.11
CA ALA A 148 10.55 -1.63 2.48
C ALA A 148 10.96 -0.58 3.51
N GLU A 149 10.16 -0.35 4.55
CA GLU A 149 10.50 0.52 5.68
C GLU A 149 11.75 0.03 6.40
N GLN A 150 11.84 -1.28 6.71
CA GLN A 150 13.03 -1.87 7.33
C GLN A 150 14.29 -1.72 6.45
N GLU A 151 14.18 -1.96 5.14
CA GLU A 151 15.30 -1.77 4.21
C GLU A 151 15.75 -0.31 4.14
N ILE A 152 14.81 0.64 4.22
CA ILE A 152 15.11 2.08 4.28
C ILE A 152 15.89 2.41 5.57
N ASP A 153 15.45 1.89 6.72
CA ASP A 153 16.14 2.10 8.00
C ASP A 153 17.57 1.53 7.99
N ASP A 154 17.75 0.34 7.42
CA ASP A 154 19.07 -0.26 7.25
C ASP A 154 19.97 0.58 6.34
N ILE A 155 19.43 1.09 5.23
CA ILE A 155 20.14 2.00 4.32
C ILE A 155 20.52 3.30 5.05
N GLN A 156 19.63 3.88 5.85
CA GLN A 156 19.91 5.09 6.63
C GLN A 156 21.02 4.85 7.65
N SER A 157 20.98 3.72 8.37
CA SER A 157 22.04 3.33 9.30
C SER A 157 23.41 3.22 8.60
N HIS A 158 23.44 2.59 7.42
CA HIS A 158 24.65 2.51 6.62
C HIS A 158 25.15 3.87 6.13
N LEU A 159 24.25 4.75 5.69
CA LEU A 159 24.57 6.14 5.31
C LEU A 159 25.20 6.92 6.47
N HIS A 160 24.60 6.85 7.66
CA HIS A 160 25.12 7.51 8.85
C HIS A 160 26.52 7.00 9.23
N ARG A 161 26.76 5.68 9.09
CA ARG A 161 28.09 5.10 9.31
C ARG A 161 29.12 5.63 8.31
N ILE A 162 28.77 5.66 7.02
CA ILE A 162 29.64 6.18 5.96
C ILE A 162 29.94 7.66 6.18
N GLU A 163 28.95 8.45 6.58
CA GLU A 163 29.13 9.87 6.91
C GLU A 163 30.09 10.04 8.10
N ALA A 164 29.92 9.26 9.17
CA ALA A 164 30.80 9.30 10.32
C ALA A 164 32.26 8.90 9.99
N GLU A 165 32.44 7.91 9.11
CA GLU A 165 33.77 7.54 8.59
C GLU A 165 34.37 8.64 7.71
N GLY A 166 33.56 9.26 6.84
CA GLY A 166 33.97 10.38 6.00
C GLY A 166 34.46 11.58 6.82
N VAL A 167 33.77 11.92 7.92
CA VAL A 167 34.20 12.97 8.85
C VAL A 167 35.52 12.61 9.52
N ARG A 168 35.67 11.37 10.03
CA ARG A 168 36.95 10.93 10.64
C ARG A 168 38.12 10.98 9.67
N ASN A 169 37.92 10.54 8.43
CA ASN A 169 38.95 10.57 7.40
C ASN A 169 39.37 12.01 7.08
N LYS A 170 38.42 12.94 7.01
CA LYS A 170 38.70 14.36 6.80
C LYS A 170 39.51 14.98 7.95
N ASP A 171 39.19 14.62 9.20
CA ASP A 171 39.94 15.08 10.37
C ASP A 171 41.35 14.50 10.41
N GLN A 172 41.51 13.22 10.07
CA GLN A 172 42.82 12.58 9.96
C GLN A 172 43.68 13.26 8.88
N PHE A 173 43.14 13.44 7.67
CA PHE A 173 43.84 14.10 6.57
C PHE A 173 44.26 15.53 6.94
N SER A 174 43.39 16.27 7.63
CA SER A 174 43.70 17.63 8.10
C SER A 174 44.86 17.64 9.10
N ARG A 175 44.92 16.66 10.00
CA ARG A 175 46.03 16.50 10.96
C ARG A 175 47.34 16.12 10.27
N GLU A 176 47.31 15.18 9.33
CA GLU A 176 48.48 14.77 8.56
C GLU A 176 49.05 15.95 7.74
N LEU A 177 48.18 16.75 7.11
CA LEU A 177 48.61 17.97 6.42
C LEU A 177 49.25 19.00 7.36
N GLN A 178 48.74 19.16 8.58
CA GLN A 178 49.36 20.03 9.58
C GLN A 178 50.74 19.53 10.00
N GLN A 179 50.90 18.21 10.20
CA GLN A 179 52.20 17.61 10.53
C GLN A 179 53.22 17.81 9.40
N ILE A 180 52.82 17.59 8.14
CA ILE A 180 53.69 17.84 6.98
C ILE A 180 54.12 19.31 6.94
N LYS A 181 53.18 20.25 7.13
CA LYS A 181 53.51 21.69 7.20
C LYS A 181 54.51 22.01 8.31
N GLN A 182 54.34 21.43 9.50
CA GLN A 182 55.26 21.63 10.63
C GLN A 182 56.65 21.04 10.35
N LEU A 183 56.72 19.85 9.75
CA LEU A 183 57.99 19.22 9.37
C LEU A 183 58.71 20.07 8.33
N LEU A 184 58.02 20.53 7.29
CA LEU A 184 58.58 21.44 6.29
C LEU A 184 59.11 22.73 6.93
N ALA A 185 58.33 23.36 7.82
CA ALA A 185 58.78 24.56 8.54
C ALA A 185 60.01 24.29 9.42
N SER A 186 60.11 23.11 10.05
CA SER A 186 61.27 22.73 10.86
C SER A 186 62.52 22.46 10.02
N ILE A 187 62.36 21.94 8.79
CA ILE A 187 63.44 21.74 7.83
C ILE A 187 63.90 23.09 7.29
N GLU A 188 62.99 23.97 6.88
CA GLU A 188 63.27 25.35 6.46
C GLU A 188 64.07 26.08 7.54
N ALA A 189 63.62 26.04 8.80
CA ALA A 189 64.31 26.65 9.93
C ALA A 189 65.69 26.03 10.24
N LYS A 190 65.92 24.76 9.87
CA LYS A 190 67.23 24.11 9.97
C LYS A 190 68.13 24.44 8.78
N LEU A 191 67.56 24.71 7.62
CA LEU A 191 68.29 25.10 6.41
C LEU A 191 68.70 26.58 6.44
N ASP A 192 67.89 27.42 7.11
CA ASP A 192 68.13 28.86 7.32
C ASP A 192 69.07 29.17 8.50
N ARG A 193 69.54 28.15 9.24
CA ARG A 193 70.69 28.30 10.13
C ARG A 193 71.98 28.18 9.31
N PRO A 194 72.67 29.27 8.95
CA PRO A 194 73.96 29.17 8.31
C PRO A 194 74.96 28.44 9.22
N LYS A 195 75.97 27.83 8.60
CA LYS A 195 77.08 27.08 9.20
C LYS A 195 77.95 27.95 10.15
N GLU A 196 77.40 28.51 11.22
CA GLU A 196 78.18 29.26 12.22
C GLU A 196 78.94 28.35 13.20
N ASP A 197 78.54 27.07 13.32
CA ASP A 197 79.17 26.14 14.28
C ASP A 197 80.38 25.36 13.70
N ALA A 198 80.85 25.69 12.49
CA ALA A 198 81.92 24.94 11.81
C ALA A 198 83.28 25.68 11.69
N ILE A 199 83.46 26.90 12.24
CA ILE A 199 84.69 27.69 12.05
C ILE A 199 85.40 28.15 13.36
N ILE A 200 84.96 27.75 14.56
CA ILE A 200 85.74 28.04 15.78
C ILE A 200 86.19 26.74 16.48
N GLN A 201 87.21 26.11 15.92
CA GLN A 201 88.16 25.28 16.67
C GLN A 201 89.58 25.69 16.30
#